data_AF-A0A524KD38-F1
#
_entry.id   AF-A0A524KD38-F1
#
_cell.length_a   1.000
_cell.length_b   1.000
_cell.length_c   1.000
_cell.angle_alpha   90.00
_cell.angle_beta   90.00
_cell.angle_gamma   90.00
#
_symmetry.space_group_name_H-M   'P 1'
#
loop_
_entity.id
_entity.type
_entity.pdbx_description
1 polymer ?
#
loop_
_entity_poly.entity_id
_entity_poly.type
_entity_poly.pdbx_seq_one_letter_code
_entity_poly.pdbx_strand_id
1 'polypeptide(L)'
;MLATAGLAATAAPKPATNSPYELNDSHFHLTNYVQRGTDIHKFLEIMGDKVGRVALFGIPLQQTWSYENSGDFAPTYYLQTDAPLYYYSFT
;
A
#
# COMPACT_ATOMS: atom_id res chain seq x y z
N MET A 1 14.72 44.55 30.21
CA MET A 1 14.69 43.63 29.06
C MET A 1 15.29 42.30 29.52
N LEU A 2 14.47 41.28 29.80
CA LEU A 2 14.93 39.92 30.12
C LEU A 2 14.74 39.04 28.89
N ALA A 3 15.81 38.46 28.36
CA ALA A 3 15.77 37.48 27.29
C ALA A 3 15.67 36.07 27.91
N THR A 4 14.55 35.39 27.70
CA THR A 4 14.39 33.97 28.01
C THR A 4 15.02 33.13 26.91
N ALA A 5 16.14 32.47 27.19
CA ALA A 5 16.72 31.46 26.32
C ALA A 5 15.88 30.16 26.40
N GLY A 6 15.24 29.79 25.29
CA GLY A 6 14.50 28.53 25.18
C GLY A 6 15.47 27.35 25.08
N LEU A 7 15.34 26.38 25.98
CA LEU A 7 16.11 25.13 25.94
C LEU A 7 15.53 24.24 24.83
N ALA A 8 16.23 24.13 23.70
CA ALA A 8 15.89 23.16 22.68
C ALA A 8 16.26 21.77 23.18
N ALA A 9 15.26 20.93 23.48
CA ALA A 9 15.49 19.53 23.80
C ALA A 9 16.00 18.81 22.54
N THR A 10 17.25 18.36 22.57
CA THR A 10 17.81 17.49 21.55
C THR A 10 17.18 16.11 21.70
N ALA A 11 16.36 15.71 20.72
CA ALA A 11 15.85 14.34 20.67
C ALA A 11 17.04 13.39 20.55
N ALA A 12 17.21 12.50 21.54
CA ALA A 12 18.22 11.46 21.47
C ALA A 12 17.92 10.56 20.26
N PRO A 13 18.90 10.22 19.42
CA PRO A 13 18.69 9.31 18.31
C PRO A 13 18.18 7.98 18.86
N LYS A 14 17.01 7.55 18.38
CA LYS A 14 16.44 6.24 18.73
C LYS A 14 17.47 5.19 18.30
N PRO A 15 17.88 4.25 19.17
CA PRO A 15 18.82 3.21 18.80
C PRO A 15 18.27 2.50 17.56
N ALA A 16 19.08 2.42 16.51
CA ALA A 16 18.74 1.67 15.32
C ALA A 16 18.55 0.21 15.77
N THR A 17 17.30 -0.22 15.86
CA THR A 17 17.00 -1.63 16.03
C THR A 17 17.45 -2.29 14.76
N ASN A 18 18.47 -3.15 14.82
CA ASN A 18 18.79 -4.06 13.74
C ASN A 18 17.59 -4.98 13.55
N SER A 19 16.64 -4.53 12.73
CA SER A 19 15.50 -5.31 12.33
C SER A 19 16.03 -6.48 11.50
N PRO A 20 15.63 -7.74 11.78
CA PRO A 20 15.96 -8.84 10.90
C PRO A 20 15.27 -8.69 9.53
N TYR A 21 14.23 -7.86 9.46
CA TYR A 21 13.46 -7.56 8.25
C TYR A 21 14.08 -6.40 7.46
N GLU A 22 14.07 -6.53 6.15
CA GLU A 22 14.53 -5.53 5.18
C GLU A 22 13.57 -4.33 5.10
N LEU A 23 12.27 -4.53 5.29
CA LEU A 23 11.28 -3.44 5.29
C LEU A 23 10.01 -3.76 6.11
N ASN A 24 9.26 -2.69 6.39
CA ASN A 24 7.84 -2.75 6.77
C ASN A 24 7.06 -1.86 5.81
N ASP A 25 6.03 -2.39 5.17
CA ASP A 25 5.24 -1.65 4.19
C ASP A 25 4.08 -0.92 4.88
N SER A 26 4.02 0.40 4.68
CA SER A 26 2.98 1.25 5.27
C SER A 26 1.75 1.42 4.37
N HIS A 27 1.77 0.95 3.13
CA HIS A 27 0.67 1.13 2.18
C HIS A 27 0.67 0.03 1.12
N PHE A 28 -0.12 -1.02 1.35
CA PHE A 28 -0.26 -2.11 0.39
C PHE A 28 -1.72 -2.41 0.06
N HIS A 29 -1.97 -2.71 -1.22
CA HIS A 29 -3.24 -3.21 -1.72
C HIS A 29 -3.03 -4.61 -2.31
N LEU A 30 -3.72 -5.61 -1.77
CA LEU A 30 -3.61 -7.00 -2.23
C LEU A 30 -4.36 -7.26 -3.54
N THR A 31 -5.43 -6.50 -3.77
CA THR A 31 -6.26 -6.58 -4.97
C THR A 31 -5.90 -5.45 -5.94
N ASN A 32 -6.21 -5.66 -7.22
CA ASN A 32 -6.14 -4.65 -8.27
C ASN A 32 -7.49 -3.91 -8.44
N TYR A 33 -7.56 -2.99 -9.40
CA TYR A 33 -8.77 -2.18 -9.65
C TYR A 33 -9.98 -2.98 -10.17
N VAL A 34 -9.80 -4.23 -10.62
CA VAL A 34 -10.91 -5.14 -10.95
C VAL A 34 -11.23 -6.10 -9.78
N GLN A 35 -10.71 -5.79 -8.58
CA GLN A 35 -10.90 -6.53 -7.34
C GLN A 35 -10.40 -7.98 -7.40
N ARG A 36 -9.31 -8.21 -8.13
CA ARG A 36 -8.60 -9.50 -8.20
C ARG A 36 -7.21 -9.38 -7.58
N GLY A 37 -6.80 -10.39 -6.82
CA GLY A 37 -5.50 -10.45 -6.17
C GLY A 37 -5.10 -11.90 -5.89
N THR A 38 -3.88 -12.09 -5.39
CA THR A 38 -3.46 -13.39 -4.86
C THR A 38 -4.17 -13.68 -3.54
N ASP A 39 -4.25 -14.95 -3.16
CA ASP A 39 -4.68 -15.37 -1.82
C ASP A 39 -3.76 -14.77 -0.74
N ILE A 40 -4.32 -14.41 0.42
CA ILE A 40 -3.59 -13.74 1.50
C ILE A 40 -2.53 -14.67 2.13
N HIS A 41 -2.77 -15.97 2.20
CA HIS A 41 -1.77 -16.92 2.71
C HIS A 41 -0.59 -17.00 1.75
N LYS A 42 -0.85 -16.96 0.43
CA LYS A 42 0.22 -16.88 -0.57
C LYS A 42 0.99 -15.56 -0.48
N PHE A 43 0.33 -14.46 -0.16
CA PHE A 43 1.00 -13.19 0.09
C PHE A 43 1.95 -13.25 1.31
N LEU A 44 1.57 -13.94 2.39
CA LEU A 44 2.46 -14.16 3.54
C LEU A 44 3.70 -14.98 3.16
N GLU A 45 3.56 -15.95 2.25
CA GLU A 45 4.72 -16.67 1.70
C GLU A 45 5.64 -15.75 0.88
N ILE A 46 5.08 -14.82 0.11
CA ILE A 46 5.83 -13.82 -0.68
C ILE A 46 6.61 -12.87 0.24
N MET A 47 5.99 -12.43 1.35
CA MET A 47 6.67 -11.61 2.37
C MET A 47 7.91 -12.30 2.95
N GLY A 48 7.82 -13.63 3.14
CA GLY A 48 8.90 -14.46 3.63
C GLY A 48 9.45 -13.95 4.97
N ASP A 49 10.78 -13.96 5.09
CA ASP A 49 11.53 -13.45 6.24
C ASP A 49 12.07 -12.02 6.02
N LYS A 50 11.77 -11.40 4.89
CA LYS A 50 12.28 -10.08 4.50
C LYS A 50 11.35 -8.94 4.90
N VAL A 51 10.03 -9.14 4.84
CA VAL A 51 9.05 -8.10 5.17
C VAL A 51 8.48 -8.35 6.55
N GLY A 52 8.68 -7.42 7.47
CA GLY A 52 8.26 -7.59 8.87
C GLY A 52 6.75 -7.42 9.05
N ARG A 53 6.19 -6.34 8.50
CA ARG A 53 4.77 -5.98 8.62
C ARG A 53 4.31 -5.25 7.37
N VAL A 54 3.01 -5.37 7.09
CA VAL A 54 2.34 -4.66 6.00
C VAL A 54 1.03 -4.07 6.53
N ALA A 55 0.81 -2.79 6.29
CA ALA A 55 -0.50 -2.18 6.43
C ALA A 55 -1.32 -2.46 5.16
N LEU A 56 -2.29 -3.37 5.27
CA LEU A 56 -3.14 -3.80 4.18
C LEU A 56 -4.40 -2.93 4.10
N PHE A 57 -4.66 -2.36 2.93
CA PHE A 57 -5.81 -1.52 2.66
C PHE A 57 -6.65 -2.09 1.51
N GLY A 58 -7.97 -1.96 1.62
CA GLY A 58 -8.86 -2.12 0.48
C GLY A 58 -8.64 -1.01 -0.56
N ILE A 59 -8.94 -1.29 -1.83
CA ILE A 59 -9.00 -0.26 -2.88
C ILE A 59 -10.45 0.22 -2.96
N PRO A 60 -10.76 1.50 -2.64
CA PRO A 60 -12.13 2.02 -2.66
C PRO A 60 -12.72 2.16 -4.07
N LEU A 61 -11.87 2.00 -5.10
CA LEU A 61 -12.21 2.14 -6.50
C LEU A 61 -12.34 0.77 -7.18
N GLN A 62 -13.40 0.58 -7.95
CA GLN A 62 -13.58 -0.57 -8.82
C GLN A 62 -13.75 -0.14 -10.27
N GLN A 63 -12.89 -0.63 -11.16
CA GLN A 63 -12.93 -0.37 -12.59
C GLN A 63 -13.58 -1.53 -13.33
N THR A 64 -14.40 -1.20 -14.32
CA THR A 64 -14.96 -2.18 -15.25
C THR A 64 -13.84 -2.72 -16.13
N TRP A 65 -13.69 -4.04 -16.19
CA TRP A 65 -12.84 -4.66 -17.21
C TRP A 65 -13.64 -4.77 -18.51
N SER A 66 -13.38 -3.86 -19.45
CA SER A 66 -13.93 -3.91 -20.81
C SER A 66 -12.95 -4.61 -21.75
N TYR A 67 -13.38 -5.75 -22.34
CA TYR A 67 -12.59 -6.46 -23.34
C TYR A 67 -12.29 -5.60 -24.58
N GLU A 68 -13.20 -4.68 -24.93
CA GLU A 68 -13.01 -3.75 -26.06
C GLU A 68 -11.85 -2.78 -25.81
N ASN A 69 -11.54 -2.44 -24.55
CA ASN A 69 -10.45 -1.52 -24.22
C ASN A 69 -9.11 -2.24 -24.10
N SER A 70 -9.07 -3.41 -23.46
CA SER A 70 -7.80 -4.02 -23.04
C SER A 70 -7.72 -5.53 -23.25
N GLY A 71 -8.69 -6.13 -23.94
CA GLY A 71 -8.74 -7.56 -24.25
C GLY A 71 -8.59 -8.42 -23.00
N ASP A 72 -7.67 -9.39 -23.06
CA ASP A 72 -7.36 -10.32 -21.97
C ASP A 72 -6.52 -9.70 -20.83
N PHE A 73 -6.18 -8.41 -20.91
CA PHE A 73 -5.40 -7.73 -19.88
C PHE A 73 -6.29 -6.80 -19.05
N ALA A 74 -6.50 -7.12 -17.77
CA ALA A 74 -7.20 -6.23 -16.85
C ALA A 74 -6.43 -4.92 -16.63
N PRO A 75 -7.11 -3.78 -16.39
CA PRO A 75 -6.45 -2.54 -16.04
C PRO A 75 -5.67 -2.67 -14.72
N THR A 76 -4.44 -2.18 -14.73
CA THR A 76 -3.51 -2.17 -13.60
C THR A 76 -3.51 -0.83 -12.84
N TYR A 77 -4.06 0.23 -13.46
CA TYR A 77 -4.17 1.55 -12.85
C TYR A 77 -5.52 2.21 -13.18
N TYR A 78 -6.05 3.03 -12.28
CA TYR A 78 -7.38 3.65 -12.42
C TYR A 78 -7.48 4.65 -13.59
N LEU A 79 -6.35 5.14 -14.11
CA LEU A 79 -6.29 5.99 -15.32
C LEU A 79 -5.90 5.20 -16.59
N GLN A 80 -5.77 3.88 -16.51
CA GLN A 80 -5.26 3.10 -17.66
C GLN A 80 -6.28 3.01 -18.80
N THR A 81 -7.58 3.02 -18.49
CA THR A 81 -8.63 2.86 -19.50
C THR A 81 -9.77 3.84 -19.28
N ASP A 82 -10.52 4.03 -20.36
CA ASP A 82 -11.73 4.83 -20.51
C ASP A 82 -12.97 4.15 -19.88
N ALA A 83 -12.81 2.93 -19.36
CA ALA A 83 -13.91 2.15 -18.80
C ALA A 83 -14.42 2.77 -17.49
N PRO A 84 -15.72 2.61 -17.16
CA PRO A 84 -16.30 3.15 -15.94
C PRO A 84 -15.54 2.74 -14.67
N LEU A 85 -15.33 3.73 -13.81
CA LEU A 85 -14.69 3.60 -12.50
C LEU A 85 -15.66 4.08 -11.42
N TYR A 86 -15.88 3.24 -10.42
CA TYR A 86 -16.84 3.50 -9.36
C TYR A 86 -16.13 3.65 -8.02
N TYR A 87 -16.54 4.65 -7.24
CA TYR A 87 -16.17 4.76 -5.82
C TYR A 87 -17.06 3.81 -5.01
N TYR A 88 -16.74 2.54 -5.09
CA TYR A 88 -17.48 1.46 -4.44
C TYR A 88 -16.56 0.24 -4.38
N SER A 89 -16.45 -0.36 -3.19
CA SER A 89 -15.56 -1.47 -2.91
C SER A 89 -16.26 -2.49 -2.01
N PHE A 90 -16.05 -3.78 -2.32
CA PHE A 90 -16.55 -4.91 -1.53
C PHE A 90 -15.51 -5.47 -0.54
N THR A 91 -14.36 -4.79 -0.39
CA THR A 91 -13.27 -5.19 0.52
C THR A 91 -13.45 -4.66 1.93
#